data_AF-A0A7V3T1Z0-F1
#
_entry.id   AF-A0A7V3T1Z0-F1
#
_cell.length_a   1.000
_cell.length_b   1.000
_cell.length_c   1.000
_cell.angle_alpha   90.00
_cell.angle_beta   90.00
_cell.angle_gamma   90.00
#
_symmetry.space_group_name_H-M   'P 1'
#
loop_
_entity.id
_entity.type
_entity.pdbx_description
1 polymer ?
#
loop_
_entity_poly.entity_id
_entity_poly.type
_entity_poly.pdbx_seq_one_letter_code
_entity_poly.pdbx_strand_id
1 'polypeptide(L)'
;MAFRLKSLKLWSFVAMICVIAAGTLAYQLGLVNISPTYVKNPQSNVTAGTGNGDSHSNAAATYSTAKINAEGQSTVSIVQAKAAKAEEIKYEEIKELVKQAVEMAGGFESLIKDGQTVVLKPNLVTQDDYTLPGWRGRPLAPEVNGTTTDYRFTRAVVELVRQYNPNGKVYVMEGSAFPTREVMGHLKYTPEDIPGV
;
A
#
# COMPACT_ATOMS: atom_id res chain seq x y z
N MET A 1 33.30 -42.86 -5.17
CA MET A 1 32.36 -41.85 -5.74
C MET A 1 32.11 -40.64 -4.82
N ALA A 2 32.98 -40.34 -3.84
CA ALA A 2 32.77 -39.25 -2.86
C ALA A 2 33.65 -38.00 -3.08
N PHE A 3 34.67 -38.07 -3.93
CA PHE A 3 35.61 -36.97 -4.16
C PHE A 3 35.08 -35.90 -5.15
N ARG A 4 34.16 -36.27 -6.05
CA ARG A 4 33.61 -35.39 -7.11
C ARG A 4 32.52 -34.42 -6.65
N LEU A 5 31.83 -34.70 -5.53
CA LEU A 5 30.75 -33.82 -5.04
C LEU A 5 31.26 -32.60 -4.24
N LYS A 6 32.41 -32.74 -3.55
CA LYS A 6 32.98 -31.65 -2.76
C LYS A 6 33.59 -30.56 -3.63
N SER A 7 34.22 -30.94 -4.75
CA SER A 7 34.74 -29.97 -5.72
C SER A 7 33.60 -29.17 -6.33
N LEU A 8 32.49 -29.80 -6.74
CA LEU A 8 31.37 -29.08 -7.37
C LEU A 8 30.77 -27.99 -6.48
N LYS A 9 30.60 -28.26 -5.17
CA LYS A 9 30.12 -27.26 -4.19
C LYS A 9 31.12 -26.13 -3.97
N LEU A 10 32.42 -26.42 -4.00
CA LEU A 10 33.47 -25.41 -3.87
C LEU A 10 33.51 -24.49 -5.11
N TRP A 11 33.39 -25.05 -6.31
CA TRP A 11 33.33 -24.28 -7.55
C TRP A 11 32.09 -23.39 -7.63
N SER A 12 30.93 -23.86 -7.19
CA SER A 12 29.72 -23.03 -7.09
C SER A 12 29.87 -21.88 -6.08
N PHE A 13 30.53 -22.13 -4.94
CA PHE A 13 30.76 -21.11 -3.93
C PHE A 13 31.75 -20.03 -4.41
N VAL A 14 32.84 -20.44 -5.08
CA VAL A 14 33.81 -19.51 -5.68
C VAL A 14 33.17 -18.68 -6.80
N ALA A 15 32.37 -19.30 -7.67
CA ALA A 15 31.66 -18.58 -8.73
C ALA A 15 30.70 -17.53 -8.16
N MET A 16 29.98 -17.85 -7.07
CA MET A 16 29.09 -16.90 -6.41
C MET A 16 29.84 -15.69 -5.84
N ILE A 17 30.99 -15.92 -5.20
CA ILE A 17 31.84 -14.83 -4.67
C ILE A 17 32.35 -13.94 -5.81
N CYS A 18 32.77 -14.52 -6.93
CA CYS A 18 33.23 -13.76 -8.09
C CYS A 18 32.12 -12.87 -8.69
N VAL A 19 30.89 -13.36 -8.76
CA VAL A 19 29.73 -12.58 -9.25
C VAL A 19 29.41 -11.42 -8.31
N ILE A 20 29.43 -11.64 -7.00
CA ILE A 20 29.19 -10.59 -6.00
C ILE A 20 30.28 -9.52 -6.08
N ALA A 21 31.56 -9.92 -6.09
CA ALA A 21 32.68 -9.00 -6.17
C ALA A 21 32.68 -8.18 -7.46
N ALA A 22 32.37 -8.80 -8.60
CA ALA A 22 32.23 -8.10 -9.88
C ALA A 22 31.08 -7.09 -9.88
N GLY A 23 29.93 -7.46 -9.29
CA GLY A 23 28.78 -6.56 -9.14
C GLY A 23 29.09 -5.35 -8.26
N THR A 24 29.76 -5.55 -7.12
CA THR A 24 30.17 -4.47 -6.22
C THR A 24 31.19 -3.55 -6.87
N LEU A 25 32.18 -4.10 -7.59
CA LEU A 25 33.19 -3.31 -8.28
C LEU A 25 32.58 -2.50 -9.44
N ALA A 26 31.67 -3.10 -10.21
CA ALA A 26 30.97 -2.41 -11.29
C ALA A 26 30.07 -1.28 -10.78
N TYR A 27 29.47 -1.44 -9.60
CA TYR A 27 28.73 -0.35 -8.93
C TYR A 27 29.66 0.77 -8.45
N GLN A 28 30.79 0.44 -7.81
CA GLN A 28 31.76 1.44 -7.33
C GLN A 28 32.42 2.24 -8.47
N LEU A 29 32.64 1.59 -9.61
CA LEU A 29 33.17 2.22 -10.82
C LEU A 29 32.08 2.96 -11.63
N GLY A 30 30.83 2.98 -11.17
CA GLY A 30 29.72 3.65 -11.85
C GLY A 30 29.31 3.00 -13.17
N LEU A 31 29.78 1.77 -13.45
CA LEU A 31 29.43 1.00 -14.66
C LEU A 31 28.01 0.42 -14.59
N VAL A 32 27.46 0.32 -13.38
CA VAL A 32 26.08 -0.08 -13.13
C VAL A 32 25.41 0.99 -12.28
N ASN A 33 24.37 1.63 -12.81
CA ASN A 33 23.58 2.62 -12.09
C ASN A 33 22.28 1.93 -11.62
N ILE A 34 22.20 1.59 -10.33
CA ILE A 34 21.01 0.98 -9.71
C ILE A 34 20.05 2.00 -9.10
N SER A 35 20.16 3.28 -9.48
CA SER A 35 19.12 4.24 -9.12
C SER A 35 17.86 3.91 -9.92
N PRO A 36 16.70 3.64 -9.28
CA PRO A 36 15.44 3.72 -10.01
C PRO A 36 15.34 5.16 -10.49
N THR A 37 15.61 5.40 -11.77
CA THR A 37 15.24 6.64 -12.42
C THR A 37 13.73 6.67 -12.45
N TYR A 38 13.15 7.30 -11.44
CA TYR A 38 11.75 7.69 -11.49
C TYR A 38 11.65 8.69 -12.65
N VAL A 39 11.23 8.21 -13.81
CA VAL A 39 10.83 9.10 -14.90
C VAL A 39 9.60 9.81 -14.38
N LYS A 40 9.80 11.04 -13.90
CA LYS A 40 8.70 11.94 -13.60
C LYS A 40 7.99 12.15 -14.94
N ASN A 41 6.87 11.46 -15.12
CA ASN A 41 6.00 11.67 -16.26
C ASN A 41 5.75 13.19 -16.32
N PRO A 42 5.97 13.87 -17.46
CA PRO A 42 5.68 15.30 -17.55
C PRO A 42 4.28 15.52 -16.99
N GLN A 43 4.20 16.38 -15.98
CA GLN A 43 2.94 16.77 -15.35
C GLN A 43 1.93 16.97 -16.45
N SER A 44 0.90 16.12 -16.50
CA SER A 44 -0.32 16.47 -17.24
C SER A 44 -0.69 17.85 -16.75
N ASN A 45 -0.62 18.85 -17.64
CA ASN A 45 -0.75 20.27 -17.33
C ASN A 45 -1.93 20.51 -16.37
N VAL A 46 -1.62 20.55 -15.07
CA VAL A 46 -2.44 21.24 -14.09
C VAL A 46 -1.85 22.64 -14.10
N THR A 47 -2.51 23.54 -14.82
CA THR A 47 -2.17 24.95 -14.85
C THR A 47 -2.23 25.46 -13.41
N ALA A 48 -1.07 25.58 -12.77
CA ALA A 48 -0.93 26.28 -11.51
C ALA A 48 -1.20 27.76 -11.80
N GLY A 49 -2.39 28.23 -11.43
CA GLY A 49 -2.66 29.66 -11.38
C GLY A 49 -1.70 30.31 -10.39
N THR A 50 -0.82 31.16 -10.90
CA THR A 50 -0.06 32.12 -10.10
C THR A 50 -1.03 33.03 -9.34
N GLY A 51 -1.01 32.94 -8.01
CA GLY A 51 -1.72 33.84 -7.11
C GLY A 51 -0.83 34.19 -5.93
N ASN A 52 -0.34 35.43 -5.92
CA ASN A 52 0.24 36.10 -4.76
C ASN A 52 -0.78 36.16 -3.60
N GLY A 53 -0.30 35.99 -2.37
CA GLY A 53 -0.84 36.66 -1.18
C GLY A 53 -2.19 36.20 -0.63
N ASP A 54 -2.15 35.88 0.67
CA ASP A 54 -3.23 36.00 1.65
C ASP A 54 -4.45 35.05 1.68
N SER A 55 -4.62 34.56 2.91
CA SER A 55 -5.86 34.30 3.63
C SER A 55 -6.63 32.99 3.37
N HIS A 56 -6.82 32.26 4.47
CA HIS A 56 -7.75 31.16 4.65
C HIS A 56 -9.09 31.43 3.94
N SER A 57 -9.36 30.71 2.87
CA SER A 57 -10.70 30.61 2.30
C SER A 57 -10.99 29.16 1.90
N ASN A 58 -12.14 28.69 2.38
CA ASN A 58 -12.72 27.38 2.08
C ASN A 58 -12.92 27.24 0.57
N ALA A 59 -11.97 26.63 -0.13
CA ALA A 59 -12.16 26.22 -1.51
C ALA A 59 -12.85 24.85 -1.52
N ALA A 60 -14.14 24.86 -1.85
CA ALA A 60 -14.84 23.65 -2.29
C ALA A 60 -14.03 23.03 -3.42
N ALA A 61 -13.58 21.78 -3.23
CA ALA A 61 -12.83 21.05 -4.25
C ALA A 61 -13.72 20.90 -5.49
N THR A 62 -13.37 21.61 -6.56
CA THR A 62 -14.02 21.44 -7.87
C THR A 62 -13.67 20.05 -8.39
N TYR A 63 -14.63 19.13 -8.37
CA TYR A 63 -14.43 17.77 -8.83
C TYR A 63 -14.24 17.74 -10.34
N SER A 64 -13.04 17.35 -10.78
CA SER A 64 -12.83 16.94 -12.16
C SER A 64 -13.63 15.68 -12.40
N THR A 65 -14.64 15.74 -13.27
CA THR A 65 -15.33 14.56 -13.77
C THR A 65 -14.31 13.65 -14.45
N ALA A 66 -14.19 12.41 -13.96
CA ALA A 66 -13.25 11.44 -14.50
C ALA A 66 -13.53 11.22 -16.00
N LYS A 67 -12.58 11.61 -16.86
CA LYS A 67 -12.56 11.13 -18.24
C LYS A 67 -12.32 9.63 -18.17
N ILE A 68 -13.21 8.85 -18.79
CA ILE A 68 -13.04 7.41 -18.97
C ILE A 68 -11.68 7.22 -19.67
N ASN A 69 -10.74 6.58 -18.98
CA ASN A 69 -9.41 6.34 -19.53
C ASN A 69 -9.50 5.31 -20.67
N ALA A 70 -8.64 5.45 -21.68
CA ALA A 70 -8.48 4.44 -22.73
C ALA A 70 -8.10 3.08 -22.10
N GLU A 71 -8.54 1.97 -22.73
CA GLU A 71 -8.33 0.62 -22.23
C GLU A 71 -6.88 0.38 -21.77
N GLY A 72 -6.70 -0.06 -20.52
CA GLY A 72 -5.40 -0.43 -19.95
C GLY A 72 -4.76 0.57 -18.99
N GLN A 73 -5.37 1.72 -18.70
CA GLN A 73 -4.86 2.67 -17.70
C GLN A 73 -5.56 2.51 -16.34
N SER A 74 -4.78 2.55 -15.24
CA SER A 74 -5.33 2.56 -13.88
C SER A 74 -5.82 3.97 -13.51
N THR A 75 -7.05 4.05 -13.00
CA THR A 75 -7.56 5.28 -12.38
C THR A 75 -7.13 5.31 -10.91
N VAL A 76 -6.45 6.37 -10.50
CA VAL A 76 -5.99 6.56 -9.11
C VAL A 76 -6.52 7.89 -8.61
N SER A 77 -7.11 7.88 -7.41
CA SER A 77 -7.55 9.07 -6.69
C SER A 77 -6.72 9.24 -5.42
N ILE A 78 -6.48 10.49 -5.05
CA ILE A 78 -5.79 10.86 -3.81
C ILE A 78 -6.65 11.91 -3.12
N VAL A 79 -7.00 11.65 -1.87
CA VAL A 79 -7.77 12.56 -1.02
C VAL A 79 -6.91 12.92 0.19
N GLN A 80 -7.06 14.17 0.65
CA GLN A 80 -6.28 14.72 1.75
C GLN A 80 -7.18 14.87 2.97
N ALA A 81 -6.73 14.35 4.12
CA ALA A 81 -7.39 14.58 5.40
C ALA A 81 -7.25 16.05 5.84
N LYS A 82 -8.19 16.53 6.66
CA LYS A 82 -8.13 17.87 7.26
C LYS A 82 -7.19 17.91 8.46
N ALA A 83 -7.07 16.79 9.16
CA ALA A 83 -6.18 16.68 10.30
C ALA A 83 -4.73 16.99 9.91
N ALA A 84 -4.03 17.75 10.76
CA ALA A 84 -2.63 18.11 10.50
C ALA A 84 -1.69 16.92 10.69
N LYS A 85 -2.09 15.96 11.52
CA LYS A 85 -1.34 14.73 11.82
C LYS A 85 -2.20 13.50 11.56
N ALA A 86 -1.56 12.41 11.14
CA ALA A 86 -2.28 11.19 10.80
C ALA A 86 -2.91 10.50 12.02
N GLU A 87 -2.31 10.66 13.20
CA GLU A 87 -2.81 10.15 14.48
C GLU A 87 -4.08 10.86 14.95
N GLU A 88 -4.33 12.06 14.44
CA GLU A 88 -5.52 12.85 14.76
C GLU A 88 -6.73 12.45 13.90
N ILE A 89 -6.50 11.79 12.75
CA ILE A 89 -7.56 11.33 11.85
C ILE A 89 -8.43 10.30 12.57
N LYS A 90 -9.72 10.61 12.68
CA LYS A 90 -10.72 9.76 13.31
C LYS A 90 -11.35 8.82 12.29
N TYR A 91 -11.92 7.72 12.78
CA TYR A 91 -12.52 6.71 11.90
C TYR A 91 -13.61 7.27 10.97
N GLU A 92 -14.47 8.16 11.46
CA GLU A 92 -15.50 8.78 10.61
C GLU A 92 -14.90 9.64 9.48
N GLU A 93 -13.76 10.28 9.71
CA GLU A 93 -13.03 10.99 8.65
C GLU A 93 -12.41 9.99 7.66
N ILE A 94 -11.83 8.88 8.13
CA ILE A 94 -11.33 7.79 7.26
C ILE A 94 -12.45 7.26 6.36
N LYS A 95 -13.65 7.01 6.90
CA LYS A 95 -14.79 6.53 6.11
C LYS A 95 -15.15 7.47 4.98
N GLU A 96 -15.24 8.76 5.27
CA GLU A 96 -15.57 9.77 4.26
C GLU A 96 -14.46 9.89 3.20
N LEU A 97 -13.19 9.90 3.62
CA LEU A 97 -12.04 9.94 2.72
C LEU A 97 -12.02 8.72 1.80
N VAL A 98 -12.21 7.51 2.34
CA VAL A 98 -12.24 6.27 1.54
C VAL A 98 -13.40 6.30 0.55
N LYS A 99 -14.60 6.72 0.98
CA LYS A 99 -15.75 6.88 0.09
C LYS A 99 -15.45 7.86 -1.05
N GLN A 100 -14.95 9.04 -0.72
CA GLN A 100 -14.60 10.06 -1.71
C GLN A 100 -13.53 9.56 -2.69
N ALA A 101 -12.49 8.87 -2.20
CA ALA A 101 -11.46 8.29 -3.05
C ALA A 101 -12.05 7.26 -4.02
N VAL A 102 -12.90 6.35 -3.53
CA VAL A 102 -13.55 5.32 -4.35
C VAL A 102 -14.46 5.95 -5.41
N GLU A 103 -15.27 6.95 -5.04
CA GLU A 103 -16.15 7.66 -5.98
C GLU A 103 -15.35 8.39 -7.08
N MET A 104 -14.27 9.07 -6.71
CA MET A 104 -13.36 9.72 -7.67
C MET A 104 -12.67 8.73 -8.61
N ALA A 105 -12.48 7.48 -8.16
CA ALA A 105 -11.91 6.39 -8.96
C ALA A 105 -12.96 5.67 -9.84
N GLY A 106 -14.24 6.06 -9.77
CA GLY A 106 -15.32 5.49 -10.59
C GLY A 106 -16.34 4.64 -9.83
N GLY A 107 -16.18 4.49 -8.51
CA GLY A 107 -17.12 3.78 -7.65
C GLY A 107 -17.09 2.25 -7.81
N PHE A 108 -17.95 1.57 -7.04
CA PHE A 108 -18.09 0.10 -7.07
C PHE A 108 -19.36 -0.39 -7.75
N GLU A 109 -20.31 0.47 -8.09
CA GLU A 109 -21.64 0.10 -8.57
C GLU A 109 -21.63 -0.83 -9.80
N SER A 110 -20.73 -0.59 -10.76
CA SER A 110 -20.59 -1.42 -11.95
C SER A 110 -19.76 -2.69 -11.74
N LEU A 111 -19.04 -2.80 -10.62
CA LEU A 111 -18.04 -3.84 -10.35
C LEU A 111 -18.54 -4.89 -9.35
N ILE A 112 -19.27 -4.45 -8.31
CA ILE A 112 -19.72 -5.30 -7.20
C ILE A 112 -21.23 -5.43 -7.25
N LYS A 113 -21.71 -6.67 -7.22
CA LYS A 113 -23.12 -7.03 -7.20
C LYS A 113 -23.44 -7.89 -5.99
N ASP A 114 -24.69 -7.83 -5.54
CA ASP A 114 -25.14 -8.64 -4.42
C ASP A 114 -25.00 -10.15 -4.69
N GLY A 115 -24.63 -10.89 -3.64
CA GLY A 115 -24.35 -12.32 -3.67
C GLY A 115 -22.94 -12.69 -4.16
N GLN A 116 -22.12 -11.73 -4.61
CA GLN A 116 -20.75 -12.01 -5.07
C GLN A 116 -19.82 -12.34 -3.90
N THR A 117 -18.70 -12.97 -4.23
CA THR A 117 -17.55 -13.08 -3.32
C THR A 117 -16.56 -11.97 -3.65
N VAL A 118 -16.26 -11.12 -2.67
CA VAL A 118 -15.27 -10.05 -2.76
C VAL A 118 -14.10 -10.39 -1.85
N VAL A 119 -12.87 -10.26 -2.35
CA VAL A 119 -11.65 -10.43 -1.57
C VAL A 119 -10.92 -9.10 -1.51
N LEU A 120 -10.77 -8.56 -0.31
CA LEU A 120 -9.95 -7.38 -0.04
C LEU A 120 -8.55 -7.84 0.36
N LYS A 121 -7.56 -7.31 -0.37
CA LYS A 121 -6.15 -7.66 -0.19
C LYS A 121 -5.36 -6.44 0.30
N PRO A 122 -5.49 -6.04 1.58
CA PRO A 122 -4.69 -4.96 2.16
C PRO A 122 -3.21 -5.34 2.13
N ASN A 123 -2.30 -4.44 2.49
CA ASN A 123 -0.89 -4.77 2.61
C ASN A 123 -0.56 -5.05 4.09
N LEU A 124 -0.29 -6.31 4.46
CA LEU A 124 0.26 -6.70 5.76
C LEU A 124 1.72 -7.12 5.57
N VAL A 125 2.63 -6.64 6.40
CA VAL A 125 4.07 -6.91 6.23
C VAL A 125 4.66 -7.62 7.44
N THR A 126 4.64 -6.96 8.60
CA THR A 126 5.33 -7.38 9.82
C THR A 126 4.56 -6.88 11.05
N GLN A 127 4.71 -7.56 12.18
CA GLN A 127 4.21 -7.12 13.49
C GLN A 127 5.23 -6.28 14.27
N ASP A 128 6.45 -6.14 13.76
CA ASP A 128 7.54 -5.42 14.40
C ASP A 128 7.98 -4.21 13.57
N ASP A 129 8.23 -3.10 14.25
CA ASP A 129 8.90 -1.91 13.75
C ASP A 129 10.42 -2.09 13.85
N TYR A 130 11.08 -2.22 12.69
CA TYR A 130 12.53 -2.35 12.56
C TYR A 130 13.24 -1.04 12.20
N THR A 131 12.59 0.12 12.38
CA THR A 131 13.23 1.42 12.14
C THR A 131 14.31 1.76 13.18
N LEU A 132 14.35 1.03 14.30
CA LEU A 132 15.37 1.19 15.33
C LEU A 132 16.72 0.57 14.92
N PRO A 133 17.85 1.20 15.26
CA PRO A 133 19.19 0.66 14.95
C PRO A 133 19.43 -0.75 15.50
N GLY A 134 20.16 -1.56 14.73
CA GLY A 134 20.62 -2.88 15.15
C GLY A 134 19.56 -3.98 15.14
N TRP A 135 18.54 -3.88 14.26
CA TRP A 135 17.44 -4.85 14.14
C TRP A 135 16.67 -5.08 15.46
N ARG A 136 16.66 -4.07 16.33
CA ARG A 136 15.93 -4.11 17.60
C ARG A 136 14.47 -3.80 17.33
N GLY A 137 13.74 -4.80 16.85
CA GLY A 137 12.30 -4.72 16.63
C GLY A 137 11.57 -4.33 17.91
N ARG A 138 10.53 -3.50 17.77
CA ARG A 138 9.50 -3.29 18.80
C ARG A 138 8.13 -3.59 18.20
N PRO A 139 7.11 -3.93 19.00
CA PRO A 139 5.77 -4.13 18.46
C PRO A 139 5.31 -2.92 17.64
N LEU A 140 4.90 -3.18 16.41
CA LEU A 140 4.39 -2.19 15.47
C LEU A 140 3.05 -1.66 15.99
N ALA A 141 2.82 -0.35 15.92
CA ALA A 141 1.52 0.20 16.26
C ALA A 141 0.45 -0.31 15.26
N PRO A 142 -0.77 -0.66 15.70
CA PRO A 142 -1.83 -1.07 14.77
C PRO A 142 -2.25 0.03 13.79
N GLU A 143 -2.09 1.29 14.19
CA GLU A 143 -2.55 2.47 13.45
C GLU A 143 -1.34 3.34 13.07
N VAL A 144 -1.42 4.00 11.90
CA VAL A 144 -0.45 5.04 11.47
C VAL A 144 1.02 4.58 11.49
N ASN A 145 1.29 3.30 11.29
CA ASN A 145 2.65 2.75 11.40
C ASN A 145 3.51 2.88 10.12
N GLY A 146 2.91 3.25 8.98
CA GLY A 146 3.59 3.46 7.70
C GLY A 146 4.13 2.20 7.01
N THR A 147 3.88 1.01 7.56
CA THR A 147 4.42 -0.29 7.08
C THR A 147 3.29 -1.22 6.60
N THR A 148 2.27 -1.38 7.43
CA THR A 148 1.07 -2.17 7.15
C THR A 148 -0.10 -1.20 6.94
N THR A 149 -1.02 -1.54 6.03
CA THR A 149 -2.28 -0.82 5.88
C THR A 149 -2.98 -0.72 7.24
N ASP A 150 -3.42 0.47 7.61
CA ASP A 150 -4.16 0.67 8.85
C ASP A 150 -5.55 0.00 8.72
N TYR A 151 -5.88 -0.88 9.68
CA TYR A 151 -7.08 -1.72 9.63
C TYR A 151 -8.37 -0.90 9.46
N ARG A 152 -8.39 0.35 9.95
CA ARG A 152 -9.51 1.27 9.84
C ARG A 152 -9.85 1.59 8.38
N PHE A 153 -8.86 1.68 7.50
CA PHE A 153 -9.12 1.85 6.06
C PHE A 153 -9.73 0.59 5.45
N THR A 154 -9.25 -0.58 5.85
CA THR A 154 -9.82 -1.86 5.38
C THR A 154 -11.28 -1.99 5.83
N ARG A 155 -11.57 -1.65 7.09
CA ARG A 155 -12.93 -1.59 7.62
C ARG A 155 -13.83 -0.65 6.84
N ALA A 156 -13.37 0.56 6.53
CA ALA A 156 -14.15 1.51 5.73
C ALA A 156 -14.47 0.95 4.32
N VAL A 157 -13.51 0.26 3.69
CA VAL A 157 -13.75 -0.42 2.41
C VAL A 157 -14.76 -1.57 2.56
N VAL A 158 -14.67 -2.39 3.62
CA VAL A 158 -15.67 -3.44 3.90
C VAL A 158 -17.07 -2.85 4.04
N GLU A 159 -17.22 -1.76 4.81
CA GLU A 159 -18.50 -1.07 4.97
C GLU A 159 -19.05 -0.56 3.63
N LEU A 160 -18.20 -0.05 2.73
CA LEU A 160 -18.61 0.34 1.37
C LEU A 160 -19.01 -0.87 0.52
N VAL A 161 -18.21 -1.94 0.51
CA VAL A 161 -18.53 -3.17 -0.23
C VAL A 161 -19.88 -3.74 0.20
N ARG A 162 -20.19 -3.71 1.50
CA ARG A 162 -21.46 -4.22 2.04
C ARG A 162 -22.69 -3.43 1.61
N GLN A 163 -22.54 -2.17 1.17
CA GLN A 163 -23.65 -1.42 0.57
C GLN A 163 -24.09 -2.03 -0.78
N TYR A 164 -23.17 -2.64 -1.52
CA TYR A 164 -23.43 -3.27 -2.82
C TYR A 164 -23.59 -4.79 -2.73
N ASN A 165 -23.00 -5.41 -1.70
CA ASN A 165 -22.97 -6.85 -1.49
C ASN A 165 -23.44 -7.27 -0.08
N PRO A 166 -24.69 -6.97 0.30
CA PRO A 166 -25.22 -7.29 1.63
C PRO A 166 -25.29 -8.80 1.92
N ASN A 167 -25.59 -9.63 0.91
CA ASN A 167 -25.82 -11.08 1.09
C ASN A 167 -24.67 -11.96 0.62
N GLY A 168 -23.66 -11.40 -0.04
CA GLY A 168 -22.49 -12.15 -0.50
C GLY A 168 -21.42 -12.36 0.57
N LYS A 169 -20.27 -12.88 0.12
CA LYS A 169 -19.10 -13.11 0.97
C LYS A 169 -18.10 -11.98 0.78
N VAL A 170 -17.51 -11.52 1.87
CA VAL A 170 -16.42 -10.55 1.85
C VAL A 170 -15.30 -11.14 2.67
N TYR A 171 -14.12 -11.30 2.09
CA TYR A 171 -12.95 -11.78 2.82
C TYR A 171 -11.90 -10.68 2.87
N VAL A 172 -11.20 -10.58 4.00
CA VAL A 172 -9.91 -9.88 4.07
C VAL A 172 -8.83 -10.95 4.08
N MET A 173 -8.02 -11.00 3.02
CA MET A 173 -6.99 -12.02 2.84
C MET A 173 -5.66 -11.38 2.47
N GLU A 174 -4.62 -11.67 3.25
CA GLU A 174 -3.24 -11.28 2.96
C GLU A 174 -2.28 -12.21 3.73
N GLY A 175 -1.02 -12.29 3.30
CA GLY A 175 0.07 -12.93 4.02
C GLY A 175 0.91 -11.93 4.83
N SER A 176 1.91 -12.43 5.53
CA SER A 176 2.92 -11.57 6.15
C SER A 176 4.27 -12.29 6.18
N ALA A 177 5.34 -11.56 6.51
CA ALA A 177 6.67 -12.15 6.68
C ALA A 177 6.82 -12.97 7.98
N PHE A 178 5.77 -13.01 8.80
CA PHE A 178 5.69 -13.67 10.11
C PHE A 178 4.46 -14.60 10.14
N PRO A 179 4.19 -15.36 11.22
CA PRO A 179 2.95 -16.13 11.31
C PRO A 179 1.72 -15.23 11.11
N THR A 180 1.04 -15.38 9.97
CA THR A 180 0.01 -14.42 9.51
C THR A 180 -1.12 -14.22 10.50
N ARG A 181 -1.56 -15.29 11.19
CA ARG A 181 -2.59 -15.19 12.23
C ARG A 181 -2.18 -14.27 13.38
N GLU A 182 -0.92 -14.32 13.79
CA GLU A 182 -0.40 -13.48 14.89
C GLU A 182 -0.33 -12.03 14.45
N VAL A 183 0.19 -11.77 13.25
CA VAL A 183 0.25 -10.41 12.69
C VAL A 183 -1.15 -9.81 12.53
N MET A 184 -2.10 -10.58 12.01
CA MET A 184 -3.48 -10.14 11.87
C MET A 184 -4.12 -9.82 13.23
N GLY A 185 -3.91 -10.66 14.24
CA GLY A 185 -4.39 -10.40 15.60
C GLY A 185 -3.76 -9.15 16.22
N HIS A 186 -2.44 -9.00 16.10
CA HIS A 186 -1.69 -7.85 16.62
C HIS A 186 -2.10 -6.53 15.96
N LEU A 187 -2.32 -6.53 14.64
CA LEU A 187 -2.64 -5.34 13.85
C LEU A 187 -4.14 -5.13 13.66
N LYS A 188 -4.99 -5.73 14.51
CA LYS A 188 -6.45 -5.52 14.52
C LYS A 188 -7.15 -5.89 13.21
N TYR A 189 -6.61 -6.87 12.49
CA TYR A 189 -7.29 -7.53 11.36
C TYR A 189 -8.14 -8.70 11.87
N THR A 190 -9.08 -8.38 12.76
CA THR A 190 -9.97 -9.34 13.42
C THR A 190 -11.42 -9.13 12.98
N PRO A 191 -12.31 -10.13 13.09
CA PRO A 191 -13.75 -9.95 12.84
C PRO A 191 -14.39 -8.89 13.74
N GLU A 192 -13.88 -8.70 14.96
CA GLU A 192 -14.36 -7.70 15.91
C GLU A 192 -14.00 -6.27 15.46
N ASP A 193 -12.78 -6.09 14.96
CA ASP A 193 -12.28 -4.79 14.50
C ASP A 193 -12.76 -4.42 13.09
N ILE A 194 -13.03 -5.42 12.24
CA ILE A 194 -13.48 -5.29 10.84
C ILE A 194 -14.79 -6.07 10.66
N PRO A 195 -15.93 -5.58 11.16
CA PRO A 195 -17.20 -6.29 11.06
C PRO A 195 -17.66 -6.43 9.60
N GLY A 196 -18.31 -7.54 9.30
CA GLY A 196 -18.87 -7.82 7.98
C GLY A 196 -17.90 -8.55 7.03
N VAL A 197 -16.83 -9.14 7.54
CA VAL A 197 -15.99 -10.15 6.84
C VAL A 197 -16.34 -11.56 7.28
#